data_AF-A0A850MHC1-F1
#
_entry.id   AF-A0A850MHC1-F1
#
_cell.length_a   1.000
_cell.length_b   1.000
_cell.length_c   1.000
_cell.angle_alpha   90.00
_cell.angle_beta   90.00
_cell.angle_gamma   90.00
#
_symmetry.space_group_name_H-M   'P 1'
#
loop_
_entity.id
_entity.type
_entity.pdbx_description
1 polymer ?
#
loop_
_entity_poly.entity_id
_entity_poly.type
_entity_poly.pdbx_seq_one_letter_code
_entity_poly.pdbx_strand_id
1 'polypeptide(L)'
;MLKNVLIFWSHGNLLFSQAYGDLKNDPHLVSGFLSAVASFARELGEKEIRSIQMQPHKVFMSLRQDLCFTIFLDEDDDEMQGKLILESLINSFLALYGSKLDPTKPTDLSIFRPFGEVLDDLYIVKNVHELIESTNKILSIPEIQKRYEKKFGDISLTKCWQSLNFLVRNDAIVEVTKDYEIRYRKKGELLKGLGLKFKK
;
A
#
# COMPACT_ATOMS: atom_id res chain seq x y z
N MET A 1 -9.56 -4.08 -2.83
CA MET A 1 -9.17 -2.69 -3.21
C MET A 1 -8.65 -1.90 -2.01
N LEU A 2 -7.71 -0.95 -2.19
CA LEU A 2 -7.36 0.00 -1.12
C LEU A 2 -8.58 0.90 -0.87
N LYS A 3 -9.03 0.96 0.37
CA LYS A 3 -10.24 1.67 0.80
C LYS A 3 -9.94 2.88 1.66
N ASN A 4 -8.87 2.82 2.45
CA ASN A 4 -8.51 3.91 3.34
C ASN A 4 -7.04 3.85 3.72
N VAL A 5 -6.48 5.02 3.99
CA VAL A 5 -5.16 5.21 4.58
C VAL A 5 -5.33 6.15 5.76
N LEU A 6 -4.88 5.75 6.95
CA LEU A 6 -4.79 6.66 8.09
C LEU A 6 -3.37 6.66 8.65
N ILE A 7 -2.89 7.85 8.96
CA ILE A 7 -1.63 8.09 9.66
C ILE A 7 -1.97 8.93 10.89
N PHE A 8 -1.59 8.45 12.06
CA PHE A 8 -1.92 9.08 13.32
C PHE A 8 -0.83 8.80 14.34
N TRP A 9 -0.73 9.65 15.36
CA TRP A 9 0.16 9.41 16.48
C TRP A 9 -0.25 8.16 17.26
N SER A 10 0.69 7.51 17.93
CA SER A 10 0.44 6.29 18.72
C SER A 10 -0.63 6.46 19.82
N HIS A 11 -0.91 7.70 20.23
CA HIS A 11 -1.98 8.07 21.16
C HIS A 11 -3.31 8.45 20.48
N GLY A 12 -3.47 8.22 19.18
CA GLY A 12 -4.74 8.32 18.45
C GLY A 12 -5.00 9.65 17.73
N ASN A 13 -4.13 10.65 17.87
CA ASN A 13 -4.33 11.93 17.16
C ASN A 13 -4.05 11.79 15.67
N LEU A 14 -5.09 11.98 14.86
CA LEU A 14 -5.04 11.90 13.40
C LEU A 14 -4.11 12.98 12.80
N LEU A 15 -3.22 12.56 11.90
CA LEU A 15 -2.39 13.46 11.09
C LEU A 15 -2.87 13.54 9.65
N PHE A 16 -3.25 12.40 9.09
CA PHE A 16 -3.66 12.28 7.70
C PHE A 16 -4.67 11.15 7.54
N SER A 17 -5.66 11.37 6.68
CA SER A 17 -6.59 10.33 6.25
C SER A 17 -6.98 10.52 4.79
N GLN A 18 -7.02 9.43 4.03
CA GLN A 18 -7.51 9.43 2.66
C GLN A 18 -8.35 8.18 2.42
N ALA A 19 -9.64 8.37 2.19
CA ALA A 19 -10.57 7.32 1.82
C ALA A 19 -10.68 7.19 0.29
N TYR A 20 -10.87 5.97 -0.18
CA TYR A 20 -11.06 5.61 -1.58
C TYR A 20 -12.37 4.85 -1.75
N GLY A 21 -13.13 5.20 -2.80
CA GLY A 21 -14.45 4.64 -3.06
C GLY A 21 -15.50 5.11 -2.06
N ASP A 22 -16.44 4.22 -1.71
CA ASP A 22 -17.64 4.56 -0.92
C ASP A 22 -17.46 4.38 0.60
N LEU A 23 -16.23 4.18 1.10
CA LEU A 23 -16.00 3.99 2.53
C LEU A 23 -16.26 5.30 3.28
N LYS A 24 -17.41 5.40 3.93
CA LYS A 24 -17.77 6.51 4.82
C LYS A 24 -17.43 6.14 6.26
N ASN A 25 -16.30 6.61 6.74
CA ASN A 25 -15.91 6.51 8.14
C ASN A 25 -15.47 7.87 8.69
N ASP A 26 -15.58 8.03 10.00
CA ASP A 26 -14.95 9.14 10.71
C ASP A 26 -13.49 8.74 11.02
N PRO A 27 -12.49 9.39 10.39
CA PRO A 27 -11.10 9.03 10.58
C PRO A 27 -10.59 9.31 12.00
N HIS A 28 -11.19 10.26 12.74
CA HIS A 28 -10.85 10.51 14.14
C HIS A 28 -11.34 9.38 15.04
N LEU A 29 -12.57 8.88 14.79
CA LEU A 29 -13.09 7.72 15.52
C LEU A 29 -12.24 6.47 15.27
N VAL A 30 -11.88 6.22 14.00
CA VAL A 30 -11.10 5.03 13.63
C VAL A 30 -9.67 5.09 14.18
N SER A 31 -8.99 6.23 14.09
CA SER A 31 -7.65 6.39 14.68
C SER A 31 -7.67 6.23 16.21
N GLY A 32 -8.68 6.80 16.88
CA GLY A 32 -8.90 6.59 18.32
C GLY A 32 -9.07 5.11 18.67
N PHE A 33 -9.96 4.40 17.97
CA PHE A 33 -10.17 2.96 18.17
C PHE A 33 -8.89 2.15 17.95
N LEU A 34 -8.20 2.34 16.82
CA LEU A 34 -7.00 1.58 16.50
C LEU A 34 -5.85 1.86 17.48
N SER A 35 -5.73 3.09 18.00
CA SER A 35 -4.75 3.42 19.04
C SER A 35 -5.05 2.74 20.38
N ALA A 36 -6.33 2.62 20.74
CA ALA A 36 -6.76 1.91 21.94
C ALA A 36 -6.47 0.40 21.83
N VAL A 37 -6.78 -0.20 20.66
CA VAL A 37 -6.49 -1.62 20.39
C VAL A 37 -4.97 -1.88 20.42
N ALA A 38 -4.16 -1.01 19.80
CA ALA A 38 -2.70 -1.12 19.85
C ALA A 38 -2.14 -0.94 21.28
N SER A 39 -2.73 -0.05 22.08
CA SER A 39 -2.34 0.14 23.48
C SER A 39 -2.72 -1.07 24.34
N PHE A 40 -3.91 -1.64 24.12
CA PHE A 40 -4.33 -2.87 24.77
C PHE A 40 -3.38 -4.04 24.48
N ALA A 41 -2.94 -4.21 23.24
CA ALA A 41 -1.95 -5.25 22.91
C ALA A 41 -0.64 -5.08 23.68
N ARG A 42 -0.16 -3.83 23.85
CA ARG A 42 1.05 -3.56 24.65
C ARG A 42 0.89 -3.91 26.12
N GLU A 43 -0.29 -3.66 26.71
CA GLU A 43 -0.60 -4.06 28.09
C GLU A 43 -0.55 -5.58 28.29
N LEU A 44 -0.84 -6.36 27.23
CA LEU A 44 -0.69 -7.81 27.24
C LEU A 44 0.75 -8.30 27.05
N GLY A 45 1.72 -7.40 26.89
CA GLY A 45 3.12 -7.72 26.61
C GLY A 45 3.42 -7.99 25.14
N GLU A 46 2.44 -7.80 24.25
CA GLU A 46 2.65 -7.93 22.80
C GLU A 46 3.32 -6.67 22.22
N LYS A 47 4.16 -6.86 21.21
CA LYS A 47 4.95 -5.76 20.64
C LYS A 47 4.13 -4.83 19.76
N GLU A 48 3.32 -5.39 18.87
CA GLU A 48 2.54 -4.64 17.90
C GLU A 48 1.37 -5.47 17.35
N ILE A 49 0.31 -4.80 16.92
CA ILE A 49 -0.72 -5.39 16.06
C ILE A 49 -0.26 -5.15 14.62
N ARG A 50 -0.13 -6.22 13.84
CA ARG A 50 0.26 -6.14 12.42
C ARG A 50 -0.92 -6.08 11.48
N SER A 51 -2.01 -6.78 11.84
CA SER A 51 -3.21 -6.82 11.03
C SER A 51 -4.43 -7.13 11.87
N ILE A 52 -5.57 -6.57 11.48
CA ILE A 52 -6.89 -6.87 12.02
C ILE A 52 -7.77 -7.33 10.85
N GLN A 53 -8.40 -8.50 10.97
CA GLN A 53 -9.37 -8.98 10.00
C GLN A 53 -10.79 -8.65 10.47
N MET A 54 -11.58 -7.97 9.62
CA MET A 54 -12.93 -7.50 9.93
C MET A 54 -13.77 -7.53 8.66
N GLN A 55 -14.62 -8.54 8.45
CA GLN A 55 -15.37 -8.66 7.20
C GLN A 55 -16.21 -7.40 6.89
N PRO A 56 -16.17 -6.86 5.65
CA PRO A 56 -15.53 -7.40 4.43
C PRO A 56 -14.11 -6.86 4.16
N HIS A 57 -13.41 -6.41 5.19
CA HIS A 57 -12.12 -5.71 5.10
C HIS A 57 -11.02 -6.35 5.94
N LYS A 58 -9.79 -5.92 5.66
CA LYS A 58 -8.64 -6.14 6.52
C LYS A 58 -7.84 -4.87 6.67
N VAL A 59 -7.31 -4.67 7.87
CA VAL A 59 -6.50 -3.52 8.23
C VAL A 59 -5.08 -4.01 8.44
N PHE A 60 -4.12 -3.42 7.74
CA PHE A 60 -2.70 -3.59 8.04
C PHE A 60 -2.20 -2.40 8.83
N MET A 61 -1.33 -2.65 9.79
CA MET A 61 -0.88 -1.66 10.76
C MET A 61 0.63 -1.78 10.97
N SER A 62 1.30 -0.65 11.16
CA SER A 62 2.71 -0.60 11.48
C SER A 62 3.02 0.63 12.32
N LEU A 63 3.79 0.44 13.41
CA LEU A 63 4.24 1.51 14.28
C LEU A 63 5.69 1.90 13.91
N ARG A 64 5.92 3.17 13.60
CA ARG A 64 7.26 3.73 13.30
C ARG A 64 7.36 5.14 13.87
N GLN A 65 8.39 5.44 14.65
CA GLN A 65 8.64 6.79 15.20
C GLN A 65 7.41 7.40 15.89
N ASP A 66 6.75 6.63 16.76
CA ASP A 66 5.50 6.99 17.44
C ASP A 66 4.30 7.30 16.53
N LEU A 67 4.38 6.96 15.25
CA LEU A 67 3.28 7.05 14.29
C LEU A 67 2.76 5.67 13.94
N CYS A 68 1.44 5.53 13.97
CA CYS A 68 0.74 4.39 13.44
C CYS A 68 0.35 4.67 11.99
N PHE A 69 0.79 3.79 11.10
CA PHE A 69 0.44 3.78 9.69
C PHE A 69 -0.54 2.64 9.45
N THR A 70 -1.64 2.96 8.79
CA THR A 70 -2.69 1.97 8.54
C THR A 70 -3.22 2.05 7.12
N ILE A 71 -3.49 0.89 6.55
CA ILE A 71 -4.19 0.76 5.28
C ILE A 71 -5.36 -0.21 5.42
N PHE A 72 -6.46 0.10 4.76
CA PHE A 72 -7.67 -0.72 4.71
C PHE A 72 -7.77 -1.33 3.32
N LEU A 73 -7.83 -2.65 3.27
CA LEU A 73 -7.97 -3.43 2.06
C LEU A 73 -9.27 -4.22 2.10
N ASP A 74 -9.75 -4.66 0.93
CA ASP A 74 -10.81 -5.68 0.90
C ASP A 74 -10.26 -7.02 1.41
N GLU A 75 -11.12 -7.84 2.00
CA GLU A 75 -10.76 -9.14 2.58
C GLU A 75 -10.00 -10.02 1.57
N ASP A 76 -10.45 -10.03 0.31
CA ASP A 76 -9.91 -10.85 -0.78
C ASP A 76 -8.60 -10.31 -1.40
N ASP A 77 -8.11 -9.13 -1.00
CA ASP A 77 -6.85 -8.59 -1.54
C ASP A 77 -5.66 -9.51 -1.18
N ASP A 78 -4.52 -9.41 -1.85
CA ASP A 78 -3.33 -10.18 -1.43
C ASP A 78 -2.64 -9.55 -0.20
N GLU A 79 -2.21 -10.38 0.75
CA GLU A 79 -1.56 -9.92 1.99
C GLU A 79 -0.16 -9.35 1.74
N MET A 80 0.63 -9.96 0.84
CA MET A 80 1.96 -9.43 0.51
C MET A 80 1.85 -8.07 -0.16
N GLN A 81 0.88 -7.89 -1.06
CA GLN A 81 0.58 -6.59 -1.66
C GLN A 81 0.23 -5.54 -0.61
N GLY A 82 -0.61 -5.88 0.38
CA GLY A 82 -0.93 -4.97 1.47
C GLY A 82 0.31 -4.53 2.25
N LYS A 83 1.19 -5.47 2.60
CA LYS A 83 2.45 -5.15 3.28
C LYS A 83 3.35 -4.25 2.44
N LEU A 84 3.48 -4.51 1.14
CA LEU A 84 4.28 -3.69 0.23
C LEU A 84 3.75 -2.25 0.12
N ILE A 85 2.43 -2.09 0.01
CA ILE A 85 1.78 -0.76 -0.02
C ILE A 85 2.02 -0.03 1.30
N LEU A 86 1.83 -0.71 2.43
CA LEU A 86 2.04 -0.12 3.76
C LEU A 86 3.50 0.32 3.96
N GLU A 87 4.48 -0.50 3.58
CA GLU A 87 5.90 -0.13 3.69
C GLU A 87 6.26 1.02 2.73
N SER A 88 5.70 1.03 1.52
CA SER A 88 5.89 2.14 0.57
C SER A 88 5.30 3.45 1.07
N LEU A 89 4.12 3.38 1.69
CA LEU A 89 3.45 4.48 2.37
C LEU A 89 4.34 5.06 3.48
N ILE A 90 4.82 4.20 4.37
CA ILE A 90 5.67 4.57 5.51
C ILE A 90 6.92 5.29 5.01
N ASN A 91 7.65 4.67 4.08
CA ASN A 91 8.90 5.21 3.58
C ASN A 91 8.69 6.57 2.90
N SER A 92 7.62 6.71 2.10
CA SER A 92 7.30 7.96 1.41
C SER A 92 6.93 9.07 2.39
N PHE A 93 6.07 8.77 3.37
CA PHE A 93 5.63 9.76 4.35
C PHE A 93 6.79 10.23 5.25
N LEU A 94 7.59 9.30 5.78
CA LEU A 94 8.72 9.64 6.64
C LEU A 94 9.83 10.38 5.87
N ALA A 95 10.07 10.06 4.60
CA ALA A 95 11.03 10.79 3.78
C ALA A 95 10.62 12.25 3.54
N LEU A 96 9.32 12.52 3.35
CA LEU A 96 8.80 13.85 3.07
C LEU A 96 8.61 14.71 4.33
N TYR A 97 8.19 14.06 5.43
CA TYR A 97 7.68 14.75 6.61
C TYR A 97 8.36 14.37 7.91
N GLY A 98 9.07 13.25 8.00
CA GLY A 98 9.58 12.71 9.27
C GLY A 98 10.44 13.71 10.07
N SER A 99 11.26 14.51 9.40
CA SER A 99 12.09 15.54 10.03
C SER A 99 11.31 16.77 10.52
N LYS A 100 10.05 16.93 10.11
CA LYS A 100 9.18 18.06 10.46
C LYS A 100 8.17 17.70 11.56
N LEU A 101 8.12 16.42 11.95
CA LEU A 101 7.17 15.91 12.94
C LEU A 101 7.73 16.09 14.35
N ASP A 102 6.98 16.78 15.20
CA ASP A 102 7.29 16.94 16.62
C ASP A 102 6.03 16.60 17.43
N PRO A 103 6.02 15.47 18.17
CA PRO A 103 4.86 15.05 18.94
C PRO A 103 4.53 16.01 20.09
N THR A 104 5.45 16.88 20.48
CA THR A 104 5.26 17.85 21.56
C THR A 104 4.60 19.15 21.10
N LYS A 105 4.43 19.35 19.78
CA LYS A 105 3.90 20.58 19.21
C LYS A 105 2.64 20.33 18.38
N PRO A 106 1.68 21.27 18.39
CA PRO A 106 0.60 21.26 17.41
C PRO A 106 1.19 21.23 16.01
N THR A 107 0.81 20.23 15.22
CA THR A 107 1.22 20.11 13.83
C THR A 107 0.13 20.68 12.95
N ASP A 108 0.47 21.62 12.06
CA ASP A 108 -0.45 22.07 11.03
C ASP A 108 -0.68 20.95 10.01
N LEU A 109 -1.88 20.38 9.98
CA LEU A 109 -2.22 19.26 9.11
C LEU A 109 -2.24 19.65 7.63
N SER A 110 -2.28 20.95 7.31
CA SER A 110 -2.27 21.42 5.91
C SER A 110 -1.02 20.98 5.15
N ILE A 111 0.11 20.77 5.86
CA ILE A 111 1.38 20.35 5.28
C ILE A 111 1.32 18.95 4.66
N PHE A 112 0.36 18.12 5.09
CA PHE A 112 0.18 16.76 4.59
C PHE A 112 -0.77 16.68 3.40
N ARG A 113 -1.49 17.76 3.04
CA ARG A 113 -2.42 17.75 1.90
C ARG A 113 -1.79 17.25 0.58
N PRO A 114 -0.56 17.64 0.21
CA PRO A 114 0.06 17.15 -1.03
C PRO A 114 0.34 15.65 -1.03
N PHE A 115 0.33 14.99 0.15
CA PHE A 115 0.57 13.55 0.24
C PHE A 115 -0.52 12.72 -0.44
N GLY A 116 -1.71 13.29 -0.65
CA GLY A 116 -2.76 12.64 -1.45
C GLY A 116 -2.28 12.23 -2.84
N GLU A 117 -1.46 13.05 -3.50
CA GLU A 117 -0.93 12.73 -4.85
C GLU A 117 -0.01 11.50 -4.83
N VAL A 118 0.79 11.35 -3.77
CA VAL A 118 1.66 10.18 -3.58
C VAL A 118 0.83 8.92 -3.36
N LEU A 119 -0.29 9.03 -2.64
CA LEU A 119 -1.19 7.92 -2.43
C LEU A 119 -1.95 7.53 -3.69
N ASP A 120 -2.34 8.50 -4.51
CA ASP A 120 -2.98 8.24 -5.80
C ASP A 120 -2.02 7.45 -6.72
N ASP A 121 -0.72 7.75 -6.67
CA ASP A 121 0.29 6.96 -7.38
C ASP A 121 0.40 5.54 -6.85
N LEU A 122 0.38 5.35 -5.53
CA LEU A 122 0.35 4.01 -4.92
C LEU A 122 -0.95 3.25 -5.24
N TYR A 123 -2.08 3.96 -5.33
CA TYR A 123 -3.36 3.39 -5.72
C TYR A 123 -3.33 2.89 -7.17
N ILE A 124 -2.74 3.68 -8.08
CA ILE A 124 -2.53 3.29 -9.48
C ILE A 124 -1.62 2.06 -9.56
N VAL A 125 -0.49 2.06 -8.85
CA VAL A 125 0.44 0.91 -8.77
C VAL A 125 -0.30 -0.37 -8.40
N LYS A 126 -1.14 -0.30 -7.36
CA LYS A 126 -1.95 -1.44 -6.93
C LYS A 126 -2.88 -1.93 -8.04
N ASN A 127 -3.65 -1.02 -8.62
CA ASN A 127 -4.64 -1.36 -9.63
C ASN A 127 -3.99 -1.97 -10.88
N VAL A 128 -2.82 -1.46 -11.29
CA VAL A 128 -2.03 -2.05 -12.38
C VAL A 128 -1.59 -3.47 -12.03
N HIS A 129 -1.12 -3.70 -10.80
CA HIS A 129 -0.73 -5.03 -10.33
C HIS A 129 -1.92 -6.01 -10.35
N GLU A 130 -3.09 -5.59 -9.87
CA GLU A 130 -4.32 -6.41 -9.85
C GLU A 130 -4.72 -6.87 -11.26
N LEU A 131 -4.59 -5.99 -12.27
CA LEU A 131 -4.88 -6.35 -13.66
C LEU A 131 -3.94 -7.44 -14.19
N ILE A 132 -2.65 -7.36 -13.83
CA ILE A 132 -1.64 -8.33 -14.25
C ILE A 132 -1.87 -9.66 -13.53
N GLU A 133 -2.13 -9.65 -12.22
CA GLU A 133 -2.39 -10.86 -11.43
C GLU A 133 -3.66 -11.59 -11.86
N SER A 134 -4.68 -10.85 -12.29
CA SER A 134 -5.95 -11.40 -12.77
C SER A 134 -5.85 -12.18 -14.08
N THR A 135 -4.67 -12.23 -14.72
CA THR A 135 -4.49 -12.92 -16.01
C THR A 135 -3.18 -13.70 -16.09
N ASN A 136 -3.22 -14.85 -16.79
CA ASN A 136 -2.01 -15.60 -17.12
C ASN A 136 -1.34 -15.11 -18.42
N LYS A 137 -1.91 -14.08 -19.07
CA LYS A 137 -1.40 -13.52 -20.31
C LYS A 137 -0.25 -12.56 -20.04
N ILE A 138 0.69 -12.52 -20.98
CA ILE A 138 1.71 -11.46 -21.05
C ILE A 138 1.04 -10.25 -21.68
N LEU A 139 1.06 -9.11 -20.99
CA LEU A 139 0.37 -7.88 -21.41
C LEU A 139 1.37 -6.81 -21.84
N SER A 140 1.08 -6.11 -22.93
CA SER A 140 1.78 -4.87 -23.30
C SER A 140 1.23 -3.67 -22.53
N ILE A 141 1.99 -2.56 -22.49
CA ILE A 141 1.53 -1.32 -21.82
C ILE A 141 0.17 -0.83 -22.38
N PRO A 142 -0.07 -0.78 -23.71
CA PRO A 142 -1.38 -0.41 -24.24
C PRO A 142 -2.52 -1.34 -23.81
N GLU A 143 -2.27 -2.64 -23.68
CA GLU A 143 -3.28 -3.59 -23.19
C GLU A 143 -3.61 -3.38 -21.71
N ILE A 144 -2.60 -3.07 -20.89
CA ILE A 144 -2.76 -2.76 -19.47
C ILE A 144 -3.57 -1.47 -19.32
N GLN A 145 -3.21 -0.42 -20.06
CA GLN A 145 -3.92 0.85 -20.06
C GLN A 145 -5.41 0.65 -20.40
N LYS A 146 -5.71 -0.02 -21.52
CA LYS A 146 -7.09 -0.29 -21.94
C LYS A 146 -7.90 -1.08 -20.90
N ARG A 147 -7.26 -2.04 -20.22
CA ARG A 147 -7.91 -2.81 -19.15
C ARG A 147 -8.15 -1.96 -17.90
N TYR A 148 -7.20 -1.08 -17.58
CA TYR A 148 -7.31 -0.14 -16.48
C TYR A 148 -8.46 0.83 -16.72
N GLU A 149 -8.50 1.49 -17.88
CA GLU A 149 -9.57 2.40 -18.32
C GLU A 149 -10.96 1.76 -18.18
N LYS A 150 -11.07 0.49 -18.56
CA LYS A 150 -12.34 -0.26 -18.46
C LYS A 150 -12.78 -0.53 -17.02
N LYS A 151 -11.85 -0.69 -16.07
CA LYS A 151 -12.14 -1.17 -14.70
C LYS A 151 -12.08 -0.08 -13.64
N PHE A 152 -11.14 0.85 -13.76
CA PHE A 152 -10.78 1.82 -12.73
C PHE A 152 -10.90 3.28 -13.18
N GLY A 153 -11.21 3.53 -14.46
CA GLY A 153 -11.24 4.87 -15.04
C GLY A 153 -9.92 5.26 -15.71
N ASP A 154 -9.78 6.52 -16.07
CA ASP A 154 -8.68 6.98 -16.94
C ASP A 154 -7.29 6.86 -16.31
N ILE A 155 -6.29 6.60 -17.16
CA ILE A 155 -4.87 6.54 -16.77
C ILE A 155 -3.97 6.93 -17.94
N SER A 156 -2.97 7.77 -17.68
CA SER A 156 -1.95 8.09 -18.69
C SER A 156 -0.95 6.94 -18.88
N LEU A 157 -0.42 6.80 -20.10
CA LEU A 157 0.67 5.86 -20.40
C LEU A 157 1.87 6.04 -19.47
N THR A 158 2.20 7.29 -19.10
CA THR A 158 3.29 7.61 -18.19
C THR A 158 3.06 7.01 -16.79
N LYS A 159 1.85 7.14 -16.25
CA LYS A 159 1.49 6.57 -14.94
C LYS A 159 1.45 5.03 -14.98
N CYS A 160 0.97 4.44 -16.08
CA CYS A 160 1.11 3.00 -16.31
C CYS A 160 2.58 2.57 -16.26
N TRP A 161 3.46 3.23 -17.02
CA TRP A 161 4.87 2.88 -17.09
C TRP A 161 5.59 3.04 -15.74
N GLN A 162 5.35 4.14 -15.02
CA GLN A 162 5.89 4.36 -13.67
C GLN A 162 5.48 3.24 -12.71
N SER A 163 4.21 2.83 -12.78
CA SER A 163 3.68 1.75 -11.95
C SER A 163 4.34 0.40 -12.26
N LEU A 164 4.53 0.10 -13.55
CA LEU A 164 5.17 -1.14 -13.98
C LEU A 164 6.63 -1.21 -13.53
N ASN A 165 7.38 -0.11 -13.69
CA ASN A 165 8.75 -0.02 -13.20
C ASN A 165 8.84 -0.22 -11.68
N PHE A 166 7.91 0.37 -10.94
CA PHE A 166 7.84 0.17 -9.50
C PHE A 166 7.63 -1.30 -9.16
N LEU A 167 6.66 -1.96 -9.80
CA LEU A 167 6.36 -3.38 -9.55
C LEU A 167 7.50 -4.32 -9.94
N VAL A 168 8.20 -4.04 -11.06
CA VAL A 168 9.38 -4.81 -11.47
C VAL A 168 10.52 -4.65 -10.47
N ARG A 169 10.82 -3.42 -10.03
CA ARG A 169 11.89 -3.15 -9.04
C ARG A 169 11.64 -3.82 -7.69
N ASN A 170 10.36 -4.02 -7.34
CA ASN A 170 9.94 -4.70 -6.10
C ASN A 170 9.62 -6.19 -6.32
N ASP A 171 10.02 -6.76 -7.46
CA ASP A 171 9.92 -8.21 -7.74
C ASP A 171 8.48 -8.78 -7.68
N ALA A 172 7.48 -7.90 -7.87
CA ALA A 172 6.06 -8.27 -7.88
C ALA A 172 5.61 -8.84 -9.25
N ILE A 173 6.17 -8.32 -10.33
CA ILE A 173 5.90 -8.76 -11.70
C ILE A 173 7.20 -8.95 -12.47
N VAL A 174 7.13 -9.62 -13.62
CA VAL A 174 8.29 -9.87 -14.48
C VAL A 174 8.13 -9.13 -15.80
N GLU A 175 9.19 -8.40 -16.17
CA GLU A 175 9.37 -7.84 -17.50
C GLU A 175 9.83 -8.93 -18.48
N VAL A 176 9.20 -9.00 -19.65
CA VAL A 176 9.49 -9.96 -20.70
C VAL A 176 9.65 -9.20 -22.01
N THR A 177 10.82 -9.29 -22.62
CA THR A 177 11.03 -8.81 -24.00
C THR A 177 10.57 -9.88 -24.98
N LYS A 178 9.58 -9.56 -25.82
CA LYS A 178 9.10 -10.44 -26.87
C LYS A 178 8.78 -9.63 -28.13
N ASP A 179 9.25 -10.09 -29.28
CA ASP A 179 9.00 -9.44 -30.58
C ASP A 179 9.42 -7.95 -30.60
N TYR A 180 10.55 -7.62 -29.96
CA TYR A 180 11.06 -6.25 -29.76
C TYR A 180 10.16 -5.33 -28.90
N GLU A 181 9.14 -5.88 -28.23
CA GLU A 181 8.29 -5.14 -27.30
C GLU A 181 8.52 -5.58 -25.85
N ILE A 182 8.48 -4.60 -24.94
CA ILE A 182 8.48 -4.83 -23.49
C ILE A 182 7.06 -5.18 -23.06
N ARG A 183 6.91 -6.31 -22.37
CA ARG A 183 5.63 -6.79 -21.85
C ARG A 183 5.76 -7.29 -20.42
N TYR A 184 4.63 -7.47 -19.75
CA TYR A 184 4.58 -7.77 -18.32
C TYR A 184 3.68 -8.97 -18.04
N ARG A 185 4.07 -9.78 -17.07
CA ARG A 185 3.23 -10.87 -16.54
C ARG A 185 3.41 -11.01 -15.05
N LYS A 186 2.42 -11.63 -14.41
CA LYS A 186 2.56 -12.06 -13.02
C LYS A 186 3.74 -13.00 -12.86
N LYS A 187 4.37 -12.94 -11.70
CA LYS A 187 5.44 -13.86 -11.35
C LYS A 187 4.82 -15.24 -11.06
N GLY A 188 4.93 -16.17 -12.01
CA GLY A 188 4.51 -17.56 -11.78
C GLY A 188 5.40 -18.19 -10.71
N GLU A 189 4.82 -18.98 -9.80
CA GLU A 189 5.59 -19.72 -8.80
C GLU A 189 6.78 -20.44 -9.44
N LEU A 190 7.98 -19.97 -9.09
CA LEU A 190 9.23 -20.69 -9.22
C LEU A 190 9.79 -20.90 -7.80
N LEU A 191 9.00 -21.55 -6.94
CA LEU A 191 9.58 -22.26 -5.79
C LEU A 191 10.11 -23.62 -6.25
N LYS A 192 11.17 -23.61 -7.06
CA LYS A 192 12.12 -24.72 -7.18
C LYS A 192 13.53 -24.14 -7.32
N GLY A 193 14.10 -23.69 -6.19
CA GLY A 193 15.47 -23.19 -6.20
C GLY A 193 16.00 -22.42 -4.99
N LEU A 194 15.37 -22.46 -3.80
CA LEU A 194 16.04 -22.04 -2.56
C LEU A 194 16.32 -23.25 -1.66
N GLY A 195 16.88 -24.29 -2.28
CA GLY A 195 17.89 -25.12 -1.61
C GLY A 195 19.25 -24.45 -1.75
N LEU A 196 19.46 -23.30 -1.12
CA LEU A 196 20.82 -22.80 -0.89
C LEU A 196 21.32 -23.40 0.43
N LYS A 197 21.90 -24.59 0.30
CA LYS A 197 22.90 -25.09 1.24
C LYS A 197 24.00 -24.03 1.36
N PHE A 198 24.07 -23.33 2.47
CA PHE A 198 25.30 -22.65 2.85
C PHE A 198 26.26 -23.69 3.43
N LYS A 199 27.25 -24.09 2.63
CA LYS A 199 28.50 -24.64 3.14
C LYS A 199 29.26 -23.51 3.84
N LYS A 200 29.53 -23.68 5.13
CA LYS A 200 30.91 -23.68 5.65
C LYS A 200 31.00 -24.80 6.68
#